data_AF-A0ABD5UMH7-F1
#
_entry.id   AF-A0ABD5UMH7-F1
#
_cell.length_a   1.000
_cell.length_b   1.000
_cell.length_c   1.000
_cell.angle_alpha   90.00
_cell.angle_beta   90.00
_cell.angle_gamma   90.00
#
_symmetry.space_group_name_H-M   'P 1'
#
loop_
_entity.id
_entity.type
_entity.pdbx_description
1 polymer ?
#
loop_
_entity_poly.entity_id
_entity_poly.type
_entity_poly.pdbx_seq_one_letter_code
_entity_poly.pdbx_strand_id
1 'polypeptide(L)'
;MPTKSPRRSAKDALEPDTYFQLYLGALQIEDPDRRLIACFVILVAGRLGLRIGEILHLREEHIHWKRGEICIPSFDPCACHQCWVKALNKWGRKGLKELQANGEWDNTATWKSLSAAEHEEVTAKADYCTPENLTQIIYTDQFTPKYDRSARVIAFGWSYRLTACLSTFFDTFDCLDWQRHSVNRLLKEAAENARGLDPEHISAHKLRATGETFFADISLDPKMLRDLGGWQQLKTGDRYWAKSGRVNTLKLYNIMGMKDEAPPVVPEEPKHEFPIVCNPVPFQNEPFQPVGPDDLAYDRDSRLERHQEQEQKPIRLRHPREVSLPFDRAGFPDPDEITYDPMKHTVPGHRHDSSDDVAVQTGEVVTKATTLYEYMDTHRHTRSPDPRTETESHRVDLVDTTLERYRDTDGSRMYLAIDIITAMRVSLIQTGGWVYHRLQREWREYWLNNPTQTISPERATKAIAMYLIGVVFPLVIILGLIH
;
A
#
# COMPACT_ATOMS: atom_id res chain seq x y z
N MET A 1 42.24 -2.98 5.77
CA MET A 1 41.02 -2.48 5.11
C MET A 1 40.02 -2.06 6.17
N PRO A 2 39.43 -0.86 6.12
CA PRO A 2 38.43 -0.48 7.11
C PRO A 2 37.21 -1.39 6.90
N THR A 3 36.91 -2.21 7.91
CA THR A 3 35.69 -3.00 7.98
C THR A 3 34.52 -2.04 7.79
N LYS A 4 33.75 -2.19 6.70
CA LYS A 4 32.50 -1.45 6.51
C LYS A 4 31.64 -1.65 7.75
N SER A 5 31.59 -0.66 8.63
CA SER A 5 30.59 -0.60 9.70
C SER A 5 29.23 -0.84 9.03
N PRO A 6 28.38 -1.74 9.55
CA PRO A 6 27.07 -1.96 8.96
C PRO A 6 26.33 -0.63 8.85
N ARG A 7 25.86 -0.30 7.65
CA ARG A 7 25.05 0.91 7.37
C ARG A 7 23.90 0.96 8.38
N ARG A 8 23.74 2.09 9.07
CA ARG A 8 22.84 2.23 10.21
C ARG A 8 21.49 2.74 9.70
N SER A 9 20.61 1.85 9.23
CA SER A 9 19.36 2.18 8.54
C SER A 9 18.51 3.27 9.22
N ALA A 10 18.35 3.26 10.55
CA ALA A 10 17.60 4.29 11.27
C ALA A 10 18.22 5.70 11.19
N LYS A 11 19.55 5.81 11.04
CA LYS A 11 20.22 7.10 10.83
C LYS A 11 19.99 7.67 9.44
N ASP A 12 19.58 6.83 8.50
CA ASP A 12 19.32 7.23 7.12
C ASP A 12 17.86 7.72 6.91
N ALA A 13 17.02 7.64 7.95
CA ALA A 13 15.66 8.16 7.95
C ALA A 13 15.64 9.68 7.80
N LEU A 14 14.79 10.17 6.90
CA LEU A 14 14.58 11.60 6.67
C LEU A 14 13.86 12.23 7.88
N GLU A 15 14.24 13.45 8.21
CA GLU A 15 13.50 14.26 9.18
C GLU A 15 12.13 14.70 8.60
N PRO A 16 11.12 15.01 9.43
CA PRO A 16 9.76 15.33 8.98
C PRO A 16 9.72 16.43 7.90
N ASP A 17 10.46 17.52 8.09
CA ASP A 17 10.54 18.63 7.12
C ASP A 17 11.18 18.21 5.81
N THR A 18 12.24 17.40 5.85
CA THR A 18 12.90 16.89 4.64
C THR A 18 11.96 15.96 3.87
N TYR A 19 11.23 15.10 4.58
CA TYR A 19 10.21 14.25 3.96
C TYR A 19 9.08 15.10 3.36
N PHE A 20 8.69 16.18 4.05
CA PHE A 20 7.68 17.12 3.57
C PHE A 20 8.08 17.80 2.27
N GLN A 21 9.29 18.38 2.24
CA GLN A 21 9.84 19.02 1.05
C GLN A 21 10.00 18.04 -0.13
N LEU A 22 10.41 16.80 0.12
CA LEU A 22 10.49 15.78 -0.93
C LEU A 22 9.12 15.51 -1.58
N TYR A 23 8.06 15.42 -0.76
CA TYR A 23 6.71 15.24 -1.28
C TYR A 23 6.28 16.45 -2.13
N LEU A 24 6.51 17.68 -1.66
CA LEU A 24 6.22 18.89 -2.42
C LEU A 24 7.00 18.95 -3.75
N GLY A 25 8.26 18.52 -3.76
CA GLY A 25 9.06 18.41 -4.97
C GLY A 25 8.53 17.37 -5.96
N ALA A 26 8.00 16.24 -5.45
CA ALA A 26 7.30 15.27 -6.30
C ALA A 26 6.07 15.88 -6.98
N LEU A 27 5.33 16.77 -6.30
CA LEU A 27 4.18 17.47 -6.87
C LEU A 27 4.54 18.45 -8.01
N GLN A 28 5.81 18.81 -8.16
CA GLN A 28 6.30 19.65 -9.25
C GLN A 28 6.71 18.86 -10.50
N ILE A 29 6.67 17.52 -10.46
CA ILE A 29 6.95 16.71 -11.65
C ILE A 29 5.87 16.97 -12.70
N GLU A 30 6.28 17.45 -13.88
CA GLU A 30 5.34 17.92 -14.91
C GLU A 30 4.44 16.79 -15.43
N ASP A 31 5.03 15.64 -15.73
CA ASP A 31 4.33 14.47 -16.23
C ASP A 31 3.37 13.89 -15.16
N PRO A 32 2.04 13.86 -15.39
CA PRO A 32 1.06 13.44 -14.39
C PRO A 32 1.26 12.00 -13.90
N ASP A 33 1.61 11.08 -14.80
CA ASP A 33 1.79 9.66 -14.48
C ASP A 33 3.02 9.47 -13.58
N ARG A 34 4.16 10.08 -13.95
CA ARG A 34 5.37 10.09 -13.12
C ARG A 34 5.14 10.78 -11.78
N ARG A 35 4.36 11.85 -11.74
CA ARG A 35 3.97 12.53 -10.49
C ARG A 35 3.18 11.61 -9.58
N LEU A 36 2.18 10.91 -10.12
CA LEU A 36 1.39 9.92 -9.38
C LEU A 36 2.28 8.79 -8.86
N ILE A 37 3.16 8.24 -9.70
CA ILE A 37 4.12 7.20 -9.30
C ILE A 37 5.06 7.72 -8.20
N ALA A 38 5.57 8.95 -8.30
CA ALA A 38 6.45 9.53 -7.29
C ALA A 38 5.73 9.68 -5.94
N CYS A 39 4.51 10.22 -5.94
CA CYS A 39 3.67 10.36 -4.75
C CYS A 39 3.38 8.99 -4.13
N PHE A 40 2.98 8.02 -4.96
CA PHE A 40 2.74 6.64 -4.56
C PHE A 40 3.96 6.03 -3.86
N VAL A 41 5.14 6.05 -4.51
CA VAL A 41 6.37 5.48 -3.94
C VAL A 41 6.75 6.19 -2.64
N ILE A 42 6.69 7.52 -2.60
CA ILE A 42 7.02 8.31 -1.41
C ILE A 42 6.11 7.93 -0.24
N LEU A 43 4.79 7.84 -0.47
CA LEU A 43 3.82 7.51 0.57
C LEU A 43 3.96 6.05 1.06
N VAL A 44 4.00 5.07 0.15
CA VAL A 44 4.03 3.66 0.57
C VAL A 44 5.40 3.25 1.13
N ALA A 45 6.51 3.81 0.65
CA ALA A 45 7.82 3.57 1.26
C ALA A 45 7.97 4.38 2.57
N GLY A 46 7.59 5.65 2.55
CA GLY A 46 7.86 6.63 3.59
C GLY A 46 6.91 6.61 4.78
N ARG A 47 5.71 6.06 4.63
CA ARG A 47 4.67 6.07 5.68
C ARG A 47 4.07 4.71 5.96
N LEU A 48 4.11 3.80 4.99
CA LEU A 48 3.79 2.38 5.20
C LEU A 48 5.04 1.51 5.34
N GLY A 49 6.22 2.06 5.11
CA GLY A 49 7.48 1.36 5.30
C GLY A 49 7.72 0.23 4.30
N LEU A 50 7.06 0.18 3.14
CA LEU A 50 7.27 -0.92 2.18
C LEU A 50 8.70 -0.94 1.63
N ARG A 51 9.24 -2.14 1.38
CA ARG A 51 10.52 -2.28 0.65
C ARG A 51 10.29 -2.01 -0.82
N ILE A 52 11.30 -1.47 -1.51
CA ILE A 52 11.23 -1.31 -2.97
C ILE A 52 10.84 -2.60 -3.71
N GLY A 53 11.30 -3.77 -3.25
CA GLY A 53 10.89 -5.04 -3.82
C GLY A 53 9.39 -5.32 -3.64
N GLU A 54 8.83 -4.96 -2.49
CA GLU A 54 7.39 -5.09 -2.20
C GLU A 54 6.57 -4.11 -3.04
N ILE A 55 7.04 -2.85 -3.19
CA ILE A 55 6.37 -1.82 -4.00
C ILE A 55 6.30 -2.23 -5.48
N LEU A 56 7.41 -2.76 -6.02
CA LEU A 56 7.47 -3.22 -7.41
C LEU A 56 6.61 -4.47 -7.68
N HIS A 57 6.10 -5.16 -6.67
CA HIS A 57 5.22 -6.32 -6.84
C HIS A 57 3.88 -6.09 -6.16
N LEU A 58 3.58 -4.84 -5.80
CA LEU A 58 2.28 -4.50 -5.23
C LEU A 58 1.27 -4.45 -6.38
N ARG A 59 0.15 -5.14 -6.19
CA ARG A 59 -0.98 -5.23 -7.09
C ARG A 59 -2.24 -4.93 -6.29
N GLU A 60 -3.31 -4.51 -6.95
CA GLU A 60 -4.54 -4.17 -6.24
C GLU A 60 -5.13 -5.37 -5.51
N GLU A 61 -4.94 -6.58 -6.03
CA GLU A 61 -5.42 -7.83 -5.42
C GLU A 61 -4.73 -8.15 -4.07
N HIS A 62 -3.65 -7.44 -3.73
CA HIS A 62 -3.04 -7.47 -2.39
C HIS A 62 -3.77 -6.56 -1.38
N ILE A 63 -4.73 -5.75 -1.81
CA ILE A 63 -5.39 -4.74 -0.98
C ILE A 63 -6.75 -5.22 -0.51
N HIS A 64 -6.92 -5.34 0.80
CA HIS A 64 -8.23 -5.55 1.41
C HIS A 64 -8.88 -4.20 1.72
N TRP A 65 -9.60 -3.64 0.74
CA TRP A 65 -10.18 -2.30 0.84
C TRP A 65 -11.08 -2.11 2.05
N LYS A 66 -12.04 -3.02 2.27
CA LYS A 66 -12.95 -3.00 3.43
C LYS A 66 -12.23 -2.81 4.77
N ARG A 67 -11.08 -3.47 4.95
CA ARG A 67 -10.26 -3.35 6.17
C ARG A 67 -9.24 -2.21 6.10
N GLY A 68 -8.93 -1.71 4.91
CA GLY A 68 -7.92 -0.69 4.69
C GLY A 68 -6.54 -1.25 4.99
N GLU A 69 -6.27 -2.45 4.46
CA GLU A 69 -5.06 -3.22 4.71
C GLU A 69 -4.39 -3.62 3.40
N ILE A 70 -3.06 -3.52 3.34
CA ILE A 70 -2.22 -4.13 2.30
C ILE A 70 -1.68 -5.44 2.85
N CYS A 71 -1.93 -6.53 2.14
CA CYS A 71 -1.44 -7.86 2.45
C CYS A 71 -0.25 -8.21 1.56
N ILE A 72 0.97 -8.05 2.09
CA ILE A 72 2.18 -8.47 1.39
C ILE A 72 2.23 -10.00 1.40
N PRO A 73 2.15 -10.68 0.24
CA PRO A 73 2.08 -12.14 0.22
C PRO A 73 3.46 -12.74 0.50
N SER A 74 3.48 -14.00 0.92
CA SER A 74 4.72 -14.76 1.09
C SER A 74 5.40 -15.10 -0.25
N PHE A 75 4.62 -15.16 -1.33
CA PHE A 75 5.12 -15.31 -2.69
C PHE A 75 4.14 -14.63 -3.67
N ASP A 76 4.61 -14.31 -4.88
CA ASP A 76 3.79 -13.83 -6.00
C ASP A 76 4.40 -14.33 -7.33
N PRO A 77 3.65 -14.99 -8.23
CA PRO A 77 4.16 -15.53 -9.50
C PRO A 77 4.51 -14.43 -10.51
N CYS A 78 5.66 -13.79 -10.28
CA CYS A 78 6.23 -12.75 -11.13
C CYS A 78 7.54 -13.21 -11.76
N ALA A 79 7.68 -12.98 -13.08
CA ALA A 79 8.90 -13.23 -13.84
C ALA A 79 9.43 -11.95 -14.51
N CYS A 80 9.41 -10.84 -13.77
CA CYS A 80 10.01 -9.59 -14.22
C CYS A 80 11.53 -9.72 -14.37
N HIS A 81 12.15 -8.74 -15.04
CA HIS A 81 13.61 -8.64 -15.17
C HIS A 81 14.34 -8.81 -13.82
N GLN A 82 13.82 -8.22 -12.74
CA GLN A 82 14.45 -8.35 -11.41
C GLN A 82 14.30 -9.77 -10.82
N CYS A 83 13.20 -10.47 -11.10
CA CYS A 83 13.05 -11.87 -10.71
C CYS A 83 14.05 -12.75 -11.47
N TRP A 84 14.21 -12.54 -12.79
CA TRP A 84 15.23 -13.22 -13.60
C TRP A 84 16.65 -12.95 -13.13
N VAL A 85 17.00 -11.70 -12.86
CA VAL A 85 18.32 -11.36 -12.33
C VAL A 85 18.55 -12.02 -10.96
N LYS A 86 17.54 -12.12 -10.09
CA LYS A 86 17.68 -12.86 -8.82
C LYS A 86 17.89 -14.36 -9.06
N ALA A 87 17.14 -14.95 -9.99
CA ALA A 87 17.28 -16.35 -10.35
C ALA A 87 18.67 -16.65 -10.91
N LEU A 88 19.15 -15.84 -11.86
CA LEU A 88 20.51 -15.91 -12.41
C LEU A 88 21.58 -15.86 -11.31
N ASN A 89 21.43 -14.93 -10.36
CA ASN A 89 22.36 -14.82 -9.23
C ASN A 89 22.31 -16.03 -8.28
N LYS A 90 21.17 -16.71 -8.13
CA LYS A 90 21.07 -17.93 -7.32
C LYS A 90 21.67 -19.12 -8.07
N TRP A 91 21.37 -19.22 -9.36
CA TRP A 91 21.88 -20.23 -10.27
C TRP A 91 23.41 -20.20 -10.33
N GLY A 92 24.01 -19.05 -10.67
CA GLY A 92 25.47 -18.90 -10.70
C GLY A 92 26.15 -19.10 -9.35
N ARG A 93 25.52 -18.72 -8.22
CA ARG A 93 26.06 -19.04 -6.87
C ARG A 93 26.11 -20.53 -6.58
N LYS A 94 25.15 -21.30 -7.10
CA LYS A 94 25.14 -22.74 -6.91
C LYS A 94 26.21 -23.41 -7.78
N GLY A 95 26.34 -23.00 -9.04
CA GLY A 95 27.43 -23.45 -9.90
C GLY A 95 28.81 -23.10 -9.34
N LEU A 96 29.01 -21.86 -8.85
CA LEU A 96 30.27 -21.48 -8.19
C LEU A 96 30.59 -22.39 -6.99
N LYS A 97 29.60 -22.72 -6.17
CA LYS A 97 29.79 -23.60 -5.01
C LYS A 97 30.14 -25.03 -5.41
N GLU A 98 29.58 -25.52 -6.51
CA GLU A 98 29.90 -26.82 -7.08
C GLU A 98 31.36 -26.87 -7.53
N LEU A 99 31.81 -25.89 -8.34
CA LEU A 99 33.20 -25.81 -8.78
C LEU A 99 34.18 -25.66 -7.61
N GLN A 100 33.82 -24.89 -6.58
CA GLN A 100 34.59 -24.78 -5.34
C GLN A 100 34.70 -26.13 -4.61
N ALA A 101 33.61 -26.89 -4.52
CA ALA A 101 33.60 -28.21 -3.91
C ALA A 101 34.46 -29.22 -4.67
N ASN A 102 34.55 -29.07 -6.00
CA ASN A 102 35.39 -29.89 -6.87
C ASN A 102 36.87 -29.44 -6.88
N GLY A 103 37.20 -28.30 -6.26
CA GLY A 103 38.55 -27.74 -6.27
C GLY A 103 38.93 -27.02 -7.57
N GLU A 104 37.94 -26.70 -8.41
CA GLU A 104 38.10 -26.07 -9.72
C GLU A 104 37.96 -24.54 -9.67
N TRP A 105 37.63 -24.00 -8.51
CA TRP A 105 37.53 -22.56 -8.28
C TRP A 105 38.04 -22.17 -6.89
N ASP A 106 38.48 -20.91 -6.74
CA ASP A 106 38.90 -20.37 -5.45
C ASP A 106 37.76 -20.36 -4.42
N ASN A 107 37.98 -21.02 -3.28
CA ASN A 107 37.05 -21.11 -2.15
C ASN A 107 36.75 -19.76 -1.46
N THR A 108 37.57 -18.74 -1.68
CA THR A 108 37.34 -17.40 -1.11
C THR A 108 36.48 -16.50 -2.00
N ALA A 109 36.35 -16.84 -3.29
CA ALA A 109 35.59 -16.07 -4.23
C ALA A 109 34.08 -16.09 -3.91
N THR A 110 33.41 -14.98 -4.18
CA THR A 110 31.95 -14.88 -4.06
C THR A 110 31.37 -14.52 -5.41
N TRP A 111 30.19 -15.04 -5.75
CA TRP A 111 29.52 -14.70 -7.02
C TRP A 111 29.43 -13.20 -7.30
N LYS A 112 29.26 -12.39 -6.25
CA LYS A 112 29.15 -10.93 -6.36
C LYS A 112 30.48 -10.24 -6.69
N SER A 113 31.61 -10.85 -6.35
CA SER A 113 32.94 -10.28 -6.59
C SER A 113 33.50 -10.65 -7.97
N LEU A 114 32.91 -11.64 -8.64
CA LEU A 114 33.33 -12.06 -9.97
C LEU A 114 33.01 -10.99 -11.03
N SER A 115 33.89 -10.89 -12.01
CA SER A 115 33.73 -10.13 -13.25
C SER A 115 32.71 -10.80 -14.19
N ALA A 116 32.32 -10.10 -15.24
CA ALA A 116 31.42 -10.65 -16.27
C ALA A 116 32.00 -11.91 -16.94
N ALA A 117 33.30 -11.89 -17.30
CA ALA A 117 33.96 -13.05 -17.90
C ALA A 117 34.02 -14.24 -16.93
N GLU A 118 34.25 -13.99 -15.64
CA GLU A 118 34.21 -15.05 -14.63
C GLU A 118 32.79 -15.57 -14.38
N HIS A 119 31.74 -14.73 -14.54
CA HIS A 119 30.35 -15.22 -14.54
C HIS A 119 30.12 -16.20 -15.67
N GLU A 120 30.51 -15.83 -16.90
CA GLU A 120 30.40 -16.70 -18.08
C GLU A 120 31.16 -18.01 -17.90
N GLU A 121 32.40 -17.95 -17.40
CA GLU A 121 33.22 -19.13 -17.16
C GLU A 121 32.59 -20.09 -16.15
N VAL A 122 32.10 -19.57 -15.01
CA VAL A 122 31.43 -20.40 -14.00
C VAL A 122 30.16 -21.02 -14.56
N THR A 123 29.37 -20.26 -15.32
CA THR A 123 28.10 -20.75 -15.86
C THR A 123 28.29 -21.76 -16.99
N ALA A 124 29.39 -21.65 -17.75
CA ALA A 124 29.74 -22.61 -18.78
C ALA A 124 30.35 -23.91 -18.23
N LYS A 125 31.08 -23.83 -17.10
CA LYS A 125 31.79 -24.99 -16.51
C LYS A 125 30.96 -25.82 -15.54
N ALA A 126 30.09 -25.20 -14.75
CA ALA A 126 29.38 -25.90 -13.69
C ALA A 126 28.22 -26.76 -14.24
N ASP A 127 28.14 -28.03 -13.87
CA ASP A 127 27.09 -28.94 -14.33
C ASP A 127 25.70 -28.50 -13.80
N TYR A 128 25.64 -27.82 -12.65
CA TYR A 128 24.40 -27.24 -12.14
C TYR A 128 23.87 -26.11 -13.04
N CYS A 129 24.74 -25.43 -13.77
CA CYS A 129 24.37 -24.24 -14.55
C CYS A 129 23.73 -24.60 -15.90
N THR A 130 22.60 -25.32 -15.88
CA THR A 130 21.79 -25.57 -17.09
C THR A 130 20.60 -24.61 -17.21
N PRO A 131 20.08 -24.32 -18.42
CA PRO A 131 18.87 -23.51 -18.62
C PRO A 131 17.63 -24.04 -17.88
N GLU A 132 17.49 -25.36 -17.76
CA GLU A 132 16.42 -26.01 -17.01
C GLU A 132 16.51 -25.68 -15.51
N ASN A 133 17.71 -25.72 -14.94
CA ASN A 133 17.92 -25.34 -13.54
C ASN A 133 17.63 -23.85 -13.31
N LEU A 134 17.94 -22.98 -14.26
CA LEU A 134 17.63 -21.54 -14.18
C LEU A 134 16.12 -21.29 -14.23
N THR A 135 15.43 -21.88 -15.21
CA THR A 135 13.96 -21.77 -15.34
C THR A 135 13.25 -22.37 -14.13
N GLN A 136 13.71 -23.50 -13.61
CA GLN A 136 13.18 -24.10 -12.39
C GLN A 136 13.34 -23.18 -11.17
N ILE A 137 14.46 -22.46 -11.06
CA ILE A 137 14.63 -21.44 -10.02
C ILE A 137 13.57 -20.34 -10.17
N ILE A 138 13.26 -19.89 -11.38
CA ILE A 138 12.19 -18.90 -11.58
C ILE A 138 10.83 -19.43 -11.12
N TYR A 139 10.46 -20.64 -11.51
CA TYR A 139 9.17 -21.23 -11.11
C TYR A 139 9.06 -21.46 -9.61
N THR A 140 10.17 -21.70 -8.92
CA THR A 140 10.18 -22.03 -7.47
C THR A 140 10.40 -20.83 -6.56
N ASP A 141 11.30 -19.91 -6.92
CA ASP A 141 11.69 -18.80 -6.04
C ASP A 141 10.88 -17.52 -6.26
N GLN A 142 10.31 -17.34 -7.47
CA GLN A 142 9.39 -16.26 -7.90
C GLN A 142 9.66 -14.88 -7.25
N PHE A 143 8.65 -14.03 -7.09
CA PHE A 143 8.78 -12.97 -6.09
C PHE A 143 8.48 -13.55 -4.72
N THR A 144 9.45 -13.46 -3.82
CA THR A 144 9.28 -13.68 -2.38
C THR A 144 9.80 -12.44 -1.63
N PRO A 145 9.12 -12.00 -0.55
CA PRO A 145 9.66 -10.97 0.32
C PRO A 145 11.04 -11.36 0.85
N LYS A 146 11.83 -10.36 1.26
CA LYS A 146 13.23 -10.60 1.69
C LYS A 146 13.35 -11.65 2.81
N TYR A 147 12.36 -11.73 3.68
CA TYR A 147 12.30 -12.65 4.81
C TYR A 147 10.88 -13.20 4.93
N ASP A 148 10.70 -14.40 5.48
CA ASP A 148 9.36 -14.99 5.68
C ASP A 148 8.43 -14.06 6.47
N ARG A 149 8.93 -13.43 7.54
CA ARG A 149 8.19 -12.43 8.33
C ARG A 149 7.85 -11.14 7.58
N SER A 150 8.42 -10.93 6.38
CA SER A 150 8.05 -9.79 5.53
C SER A 150 6.73 -10.04 4.78
N ALA A 151 6.25 -11.29 4.70
CA ALA A 151 4.85 -11.57 4.43
C ALA A 151 4.03 -11.07 5.63
N ARG A 152 3.23 -10.03 5.43
CA ARG A 152 2.59 -9.29 6.53
C ARG A 152 1.43 -8.44 6.05
N VAL A 153 0.63 -8.01 7.01
CA VAL A 153 -0.45 -7.04 6.80
C VAL A 153 -0.02 -5.65 7.28
N ILE A 154 -0.32 -4.63 6.49
CA ILE A 154 0.00 -3.23 6.79
C ILE A 154 -1.27 -2.41 6.65
N ALA A 155 -1.74 -1.80 7.74
CA ALA A 155 -2.92 -0.94 7.71
C ALA A 155 -2.60 0.41 7.08
N PHE A 156 -3.48 0.88 6.20
CA PHE A 156 -3.43 2.21 5.56
C PHE A 156 -4.74 3.00 5.72
N GLY A 157 -5.85 2.34 6.04
CA GLY A 157 -7.20 2.94 6.11
C GLY A 157 -7.38 4.02 7.18
N TRP A 158 -6.33 4.34 7.94
CA TRP A 158 -6.27 5.45 8.89
C TRP A 158 -5.93 6.79 8.22
N SER A 159 -5.53 6.81 6.93
CA SER A 159 -5.20 8.02 6.18
C SER A 159 -6.02 8.13 4.90
N TYR A 160 -6.76 9.23 4.80
CA TYR A 160 -7.48 9.63 3.59
C TYR A 160 -6.54 9.72 2.38
N ARG A 161 -5.33 10.27 2.57
CA ARG A 161 -4.37 10.44 1.50
C ARG A 161 -3.78 9.13 1.00
N LEU A 162 -3.48 8.20 1.92
CA LEU A 162 -3.03 6.87 1.50
C LEU A 162 -4.12 6.12 0.73
N THR A 163 -5.37 6.26 1.16
CA THR A 163 -6.52 5.62 0.49
C THR A 163 -6.74 6.22 -0.90
N ALA A 164 -6.74 7.55 -1.03
CA ALA A 164 -6.82 8.25 -2.32
C ALA A 164 -5.67 7.87 -3.25
N CYS A 165 -4.44 7.90 -2.75
CA CYS A 165 -3.25 7.57 -3.52
C CYS A 165 -3.27 6.13 -4.05
N LEU A 166 -3.62 5.15 -3.20
CA LEU A 166 -3.71 3.75 -3.62
C LEU A 166 -4.83 3.57 -4.64
N SER A 167 -6.00 4.18 -4.42
CA SER A 167 -7.15 4.07 -5.32
C SER A 167 -6.78 4.62 -6.70
N THR A 168 -6.32 5.87 -6.77
CA THR A 168 -5.95 6.53 -8.03
C THR A 168 -4.79 5.83 -8.74
N PHE A 169 -3.80 5.31 -7.98
CA PHE A 169 -2.72 4.53 -8.58
C PHE A 169 -3.26 3.29 -9.29
N PHE A 170 -4.12 2.50 -8.64
CA PHE A 170 -4.67 1.28 -9.24
C PHE A 170 -5.79 1.51 -10.26
N ASP A 171 -6.38 2.72 -10.30
CA ASP A 171 -7.22 3.15 -11.43
C ASP A 171 -6.42 3.42 -12.70
N THR A 172 -5.12 3.69 -12.55
CA THR A 172 -4.23 4.08 -13.66
C THR A 172 -3.27 2.94 -14.06
N PHE A 173 -2.79 2.17 -13.08
CA PHE A 173 -1.75 1.15 -13.26
C PHE A 173 -2.13 -0.16 -12.57
N ASP A 174 -2.04 -1.29 -13.27
CA ASP A 174 -2.19 -2.62 -12.67
C ASP A 174 -1.09 -2.92 -11.64
N CYS A 175 0.13 -2.43 -11.91
CA CYS A 175 1.28 -2.50 -11.02
C CYS A 175 2.36 -1.48 -11.41
N LEU A 176 3.32 -1.23 -10.52
CA LEU A 176 4.47 -0.38 -10.85
C LEU A 176 5.48 -1.14 -11.71
N ASP A 177 5.31 -1.15 -13.03
CA ASP A 177 6.18 -1.88 -13.96
C ASP A 177 7.54 -1.19 -14.25
N TRP A 178 8.27 -0.86 -13.18
CA TRP A 178 9.52 -0.13 -13.26
C TRP A 178 10.67 -0.92 -12.64
N GLN A 179 11.87 -0.64 -13.10
CA GLN A 179 13.07 -1.13 -12.43
C GLN A 179 13.40 -0.30 -11.19
N ARG A 180 14.11 -0.91 -10.23
CA ARG A 180 14.59 -0.23 -9.01
C ARG A 180 15.36 1.05 -9.32
N HIS A 181 16.19 1.06 -10.37
CA HIS A 181 16.97 2.25 -10.73
C HIS A 181 16.06 3.38 -11.23
N SER A 182 15.00 3.07 -11.99
CA SER A 182 14.04 4.06 -12.48
C SER A 182 13.30 4.71 -11.33
N VAL A 183 12.86 3.93 -10.34
CA VAL A 183 12.24 4.47 -9.13
C VAL A 183 13.19 5.39 -8.36
N ASN A 184 14.47 5.01 -8.19
CA ASN A 184 15.40 5.90 -7.49
C ASN A 184 15.75 7.16 -8.30
N ARG A 185 15.76 7.10 -9.65
CA ARG A 185 15.91 8.30 -10.49
C ARG A 185 14.71 9.24 -10.33
N LEU A 186 13.49 8.71 -10.28
CA LEU A 186 12.29 9.52 -10.03
C LEU A 186 12.30 10.16 -8.64
N LEU A 187 12.78 9.45 -7.62
CA LEU A 187 12.96 10.03 -6.29
C LEU A 187 14.03 11.13 -6.25
N LYS A 188 15.07 11.01 -7.09
CA LYS A 188 16.08 12.07 -7.26
C LYS A 188 15.49 13.30 -7.95
N GLU A 189 14.73 13.11 -9.01
CA GLU A 189 13.99 14.19 -9.70
C GLU A 189 13.04 14.93 -8.73
N ALA A 190 12.28 14.18 -7.92
CA ALA A 190 11.46 14.79 -6.86
C ALA A 190 12.29 15.61 -5.86
N ALA A 191 13.52 15.19 -5.56
CA ALA A 191 14.42 15.91 -4.67
C ALA A 191 15.06 17.14 -5.33
N GLU A 192 15.36 17.08 -6.64
CA GLU A 192 15.84 18.21 -7.45
C GLU A 192 14.82 19.33 -7.50
N ASN A 193 13.53 18.97 -7.54
CA ASN A 193 12.41 19.89 -7.49
C ASN A 193 12.09 20.42 -6.07
N ALA A 194 12.69 19.83 -5.04
CA ALA A 194 12.43 20.20 -3.65
C ALA A 194 13.40 21.27 -3.16
N ARG A 195 12.92 22.17 -2.30
CA ARG A 195 13.78 23.24 -1.75
C ARG A 195 14.77 22.68 -0.74
N GLY A 196 16.06 22.80 -1.05
CA GLY A 196 17.16 22.53 -0.10
C GLY A 196 17.43 21.06 0.16
N LEU A 197 17.00 20.16 -0.74
CA LEU A 197 17.30 18.74 -0.66
C LEU A 197 18.49 18.38 -1.56
N ASP A 198 19.35 17.50 -1.07
CA ASP A 198 20.40 16.87 -1.88
C ASP A 198 19.85 15.57 -2.52
N PRO A 199 19.73 15.50 -3.86
CA PRO A 199 19.22 14.31 -4.54
C PRO A 199 20.05 13.04 -4.29
N GLU A 200 21.36 13.15 -4.09
CA GLU A 200 22.21 12.00 -3.79
C GLU A 200 21.92 11.39 -2.42
N HIS A 201 21.24 12.15 -1.56
CA HIS A 201 20.81 11.72 -0.25
C HIS A 201 19.38 11.18 -0.23
N ILE A 202 18.72 10.97 -1.37
CA ILE A 202 17.37 10.40 -1.45
C ILE A 202 17.39 9.02 -2.12
N SER A 203 16.67 8.07 -1.53
CA SER A 203 16.45 6.73 -2.12
C SER A 203 15.27 6.02 -1.48
N ALA A 204 14.73 5.00 -2.14
CA ALA A 204 13.67 4.16 -1.59
C ALA A 204 14.09 3.45 -0.28
N HIS A 205 15.39 3.18 -0.09
CA HIS A 205 15.90 2.60 1.16
C HIS A 205 15.75 3.57 2.34
N LYS A 206 16.05 4.84 2.12
CA LYS A 206 15.94 5.90 3.14
C LYS A 206 14.49 6.20 3.47
N LEU A 207 13.61 6.25 2.45
CA LEU A 207 12.17 6.40 2.66
C LEU A 207 11.62 5.28 3.52
N ARG A 208 12.01 4.02 3.27
CA ARG A 208 11.62 2.92 4.15
C ARG A 208 12.08 3.15 5.59
N ALA A 209 13.31 3.60 5.80
CA ALA A 209 13.79 3.93 7.15
C ALA A 209 12.98 5.07 7.78
N THR A 210 12.53 6.06 7.00
CA THR A 210 11.59 7.11 7.43
C THR A 210 10.27 6.51 7.90
N GLY A 211 9.68 5.58 7.14
CA GLY A 211 8.43 4.91 7.53
C GLY A 211 8.57 4.05 8.78
N GLU A 212 9.69 3.32 8.92
CA GLU A 212 10.00 2.55 10.13
C GLU A 212 10.22 3.47 11.35
N THR A 213 10.78 4.67 11.14
CA THR A 213 10.94 5.68 12.21
C THR A 213 9.58 6.27 12.60
N PHE A 214 8.74 6.61 11.62
CA PHE A 214 7.37 7.07 11.86
C PHE A 214 6.57 6.08 12.72
N PHE A 215 6.63 4.78 12.41
CA PHE A 215 5.97 3.77 13.25
C PHE A 215 6.56 3.66 14.66
N ALA A 216 7.87 3.88 14.81
CA ALA A 216 8.50 3.93 16.13
C ALA A 216 8.09 5.18 16.93
N ASP A 217 7.76 6.28 16.25
CA ASP A 217 7.27 7.52 16.87
C ASP A 217 5.81 7.40 17.33
N ILE A 218 4.98 6.58 16.68
CA ILE A 218 3.57 6.44 17.03
C ILE A 218 3.23 5.14 17.78
N SER A 219 4.23 4.31 18.11
CA SER A 219 4.03 3.02 18.79
C SER A 219 5.06 2.72 19.87
N LEU A 220 4.57 2.19 21.00
CA LEU A 220 5.38 1.66 22.09
C LEU A 220 5.55 0.14 22.05
N ASP A 221 4.82 -0.56 21.18
CA ASP A 221 4.80 -2.03 21.16
C ASP A 221 5.92 -2.60 20.28
N PRO A 222 6.89 -3.32 20.88
CA PRO A 222 7.98 -3.89 20.11
C PRO A 222 7.62 -4.96 19.11
N LYS A 223 6.58 -5.71 19.43
CA LYS A 223 6.07 -6.75 18.55
C LYS A 223 5.40 -6.11 17.34
N MET A 224 4.53 -5.12 17.56
CA MET A 224 3.88 -4.38 16.47
C MET A 224 4.90 -3.80 15.49
N LEU A 225 5.93 -3.08 15.97
CA LEU A 225 6.91 -2.46 15.07
C LEU A 225 7.70 -3.51 14.27
N ARG A 226 8.10 -4.62 14.91
CA ARG A 226 8.77 -5.73 14.21
C ARG A 226 7.88 -6.32 13.13
N ASP A 227 6.60 -6.53 13.45
CA ASP A 227 5.65 -7.15 12.56
C ASP A 227 5.35 -6.20 11.37
N LEU A 228 5.17 -4.90 11.59
CA LEU A 228 5.04 -3.88 10.51
C LEU A 228 6.33 -3.72 9.68
N GLY A 229 7.49 -3.77 10.32
CA GLY A 229 8.79 -3.76 9.65
C GLY A 229 9.08 -5.07 8.91
N GLY A 230 8.35 -6.15 9.18
CA GLY A 230 8.65 -7.47 8.63
C GLY A 230 10.08 -7.91 8.95
N TRP A 231 10.56 -7.64 10.16
CA TRP A 231 11.92 -7.98 10.59
C TRP A 231 11.96 -9.36 11.24
N GLN A 232 13.03 -10.12 10.99
CA GLN A 232 13.23 -11.42 11.64
C GLN A 232 13.55 -11.30 13.14
N GLN A 233 14.30 -10.26 13.50
CA GLN A 233 14.79 -10.05 14.87
C GLN A 233 14.26 -8.72 15.43
N LEU A 234 13.72 -8.77 16.65
CA LEU A 234 13.29 -7.57 17.41
C LEU A 234 14.39 -6.51 17.51
N LYS A 235 15.65 -6.94 17.66
CA LYS A 235 16.84 -6.08 17.76
C LYS A 235 17.02 -5.10 16.60
N THR A 236 16.38 -5.35 15.46
CA THR A 236 16.37 -4.40 14.33
C THR A 236 15.61 -3.12 14.71
N GLY A 237 14.54 -3.26 15.50
CA GLY A 237 13.66 -2.17 15.97
C GLY A 237 14.27 -1.29 17.04
N ASP A 238 15.15 -1.83 17.88
CA ASP A 238 15.83 -1.08 18.95
C ASP A 238 16.46 0.23 18.43
N ARG A 239 16.95 0.22 17.19
CA ARG A 239 17.57 1.38 16.55
C ARG A 239 16.58 2.50 16.25
N TYR A 240 15.36 2.16 15.88
CA TYR A 240 14.30 3.12 15.57
C TYR A 240 13.71 3.70 16.85
N TRP A 241 13.46 2.89 17.89
CA TRP A 241 13.07 3.45 19.20
C TRP A 241 14.16 4.27 19.85
N ALA A 242 15.42 3.87 19.71
CA ALA A 242 16.54 4.67 20.22
C ALA A 242 16.60 6.04 19.52
N LYS A 243 16.25 6.11 18.23
CA LYS A 243 16.14 7.40 17.50
C LYS A 243 14.92 8.19 17.98
N SER A 244 13.77 7.55 18.13
CA SER A 244 12.53 8.20 18.57
C SER A 244 12.61 8.78 19.98
N GLY A 245 13.25 8.05 20.92
CA GLY A 245 13.39 8.46 22.32
C GLY A 245 12.11 8.40 23.15
N ARG A 246 10.92 8.32 22.52
CA ARG A 246 9.60 8.41 23.20
C ARG A 246 9.37 7.33 24.25
N VAL A 247 9.82 6.10 23.99
CA VAL A 247 9.74 4.99 24.96
C VAL A 247 10.52 5.32 26.24
N ASN A 248 11.69 5.94 26.11
CA ASN A 248 12.52 6.30 27.26
C ASN A 248 11.89 7.47 28.04
N THR A 249 11.39 8.48 27.33
CA THR A 249 10.65 9.60 27.93
C THR A 249 9.48 9.08 28.75
N LEU A 250 8.57 8.31 28.15
CA LEU A 250 7.41 7.77 28.87
C LEU A 250 7.81 6.93 30.09
N LYS A 251 8.80 6.05 29.95
CA LYS A 251 9.27 5.20 31.05
C LYS A 251 9.85 6.02 32.20
N LEU A 252 10.61 7.07 31.90
CA LEU A 252 11.21 7.93 32.92
C LEU A 252 10.14 8.70 33.68
N TYR A 253 9.19 9.34 32.98
CA TYR A 253 8.07 10.03 33.63
C TYR A 253 7.26 9.08 34.52
N ASN A 254 7.00 7.86 34.04
CA ASN A 254 6.30 6.84 34.82
C ASN A 254 7.08 6.40 36.08
N ILE A 255 8.40 6.20 35.99
CA ILE A 255 9.25 5.86 37.15
C ILE A 255 9.28 6.99 38.18
N MET A 256 9.23 8.24 37.72
CA MET A 256 9.22 9.42 38.58
C MET A 256 7.83 9.74 39.15
N GLY A 257 6.80 8.91 38.88
CA GLY A 257 5.43 9.15 39.35
C GLY A 257 4.71 10.28 38.63
N MET A 258 5.25 10.79 37.52
CA MET A 258 4.73 11.90 36.72
C MET A 258 4.13 11.40 35.40
N LYS A 259 3.50 10.23 35.41
CA LYS A 259 3.00 9.58 34.18
C LYS A 259 2.03 10.48 33.40
N ASP A 260 1.17 11.21 34.11
CA ASP A 260 0.15 12.07 33.52
C ASP A 260 0.73 13.37 32.93
N GLU A 261 1.99 13.69 33.28
CA GLU A 261 2.76 14.81 32.70
C GLU A 261 3.66 14.36 31.55
N ALA A 262 3.70 13.06 31.24
CA ALA A 262 4.55 12.54 30.17
C ALA A 262 4.10 13.14 28.82
N PRO A 263 5.04 13.67 28.02
CA PRO A 263 4.75 14.06 26.66
C PRO A 263 4.02 12.94 25.92
N PRO A 264 2.96 13.26 25.17
CA PRO A 264 2.10 12.27 24.57
C PRO A 264 2.92 11.44 23.56
N VAL A 265 2.76 10.11 23.62
CA VAL A 265 3.57 9.23 22.77
C VAL A 265 3.11 9.31 21.32
N VAL A 266 1.81 9.39 21.08
CA VAL A 266 1.28 9.87 19.81
C VAL A 266 1.20 11.39 19.94
N PRO A 267 1.67 12.20 18.98
CA PRO A 267 1.57 13.64 19.10
C PRO A 267 0.12 14.10 19.36
N GLU A 268 -0.06 15.12 20.19
CA GLU A 268 -1.38 15.74 20.44
C GLU A 268 -1.99 16.32 19.16
N GLU A 269 -1.15 16.79 18.25
CA GLU A 269 -1.55 17.34 16.95
C GLU A 269 -0.91 16.59 15.77
N PRO A 270 -1.33 15.33 15.47
CA PRO A 270 -0.72 14.53 14.41
C PRO A 270 -0.80 15.19 13.02
N LYS A 271 -1.78 16.07 12.80
CA LYS A 271 -1.95 16.82 11.55
C LYS A 271 -0.83 17.82 11.30
N HIS A 272 -0.25 18.38 12.35
CA HIS A 272 0.87 19.32 12.24
C HIS A 272 2.22 18.60 12.19
N GLU A 273 2.36 17.52 12.96
CA GLU A 273 3.61 16.72 13.02
C GLU A 273 3.80 15.83 11.77
N PHE A 274 2.70 15.31 11.22
CA PHE A 274 2.70 14.42 10.06
C PHE A 274 1.71 14.88 8.98
N PRO A 275 1.88 16.10 8.42
CA PRO A 275 0.88 16.74 7.56
C PRO A 275 0.56 15.91 6.31
N ILE A 276 1.55 15.22 5.74
CA ILE A 276 1.35 14.41 4.54
C ILE A 276 0.43 13.21 4.75
N VAL A 277 0.24 12.67 5.96
CA VAL A 277 -0.67 11.52 6.13
C VAL A 277 -1.85 11.80 7.03
N CYS A 278 -1.76 12.84 7.86
CA CYS A 278 -2.80 13.18 8.83
C CYS A 278 -3.66 14.39 8.41
N ASN A 279 -3.13 15.33 7.60
CA ASN A 279 -3.93 16.46 7.10
C ASN A 279 -4.60 16.08 5.77
N PRO A 280 -5.93 15.95 5.68
CA PRO A 280 -6.59 15.54 4.46
C PRO A 280 -6.72 16.64 3.39
N VAL A 281 -6.37 17.89 3.69
CA VAL A 281 -6.45 18.99 2.73
C VAL A 281 -5.53 18.70 1.53
N PRO A 282 -6.04 18.72 0.29
CA PRO A 282 -5.21 18.48 -0.89
C PRO A 282 -4.12 19.54 -1.03
N PHE A 283 -2.94 19.12 -1.46
CA PHE A 283 -1.87 20.03 -1.86
C PHE A 283 -2.07 20.49 -3.31
N GLN A 284 -1.50 21.64 -3.66
CA GLN A 284 -1.47 22.08 -5.06
C GLN A 284 -0.74 21.04 -5.92
N ASN A 285 -1.31 20.71 -7.08
CA ASN A 285 -0.80 19.72 -8.04
C ASN A 285 -0.81 18.25 -7.55
N GLU A 286 -1.48 17.97 -6.42
CA GLU A 286 -1.67 16.59 -5.94
C GLU A 286 -2.52 15.78 -6.94
N PRO A 287 -2.04 14.59 -7.40
CA PRO A 287 -2.70 13.84 -8.48
C PRO A 287 -3.96 13.11 -8.02
N PHE A 288 -4.33 13.23 -6.75
CA PHE A 288 -5.52 12.67 -6.13
C PHE A 288 -6.04 13.65 -5.08
N GLN A 289 -7.32 13.53 -4.72
CA GLN A 289 -7.96 14.41 -3.74
C GLN A 289 -8.36 13.60 -2.51
N PRO A 290 -7.63 13.69 -1.38
CA PRO A 290 -8.00 12.93 -0.17
C PRO A 290 -9.38 13.30 0.37
N VAL A 291 -9.75 14.58 0.25
CA VAL A 291 -11.09 15.12 0.46
C VAL A 291 -11.38 16.08 -0.69
N GLY A 292 -12.47 15.81 -1.41
CA GLY A 292 -12.97 16.64 -2.50
C GLY A 292 -13.71 17.88 -2.02
N PRO A 293 -14.04 18.81 -2.93
CA PRO A 293 -14.72 20.08 -2.60
C PRO A 293 -16.13 19.91 -2.03
N ASP A 294 -16.77 18.76 -2.26
CA ASP A 294 -18.11 18.42 -1.73
C ASP A 294 -18.05 17.59 -0.43
N ASP A 295 -16.94 17.66 0.32
CA ASP A 295 -16.62 16.80 1.47
C ASP A 295 -16.61 15.29 1.17
N LEU A 296 -16.56 14.91 -0.11
CA LEU A 296 -16.38 13.53 -0.54
C LEU A 296 -14.95 13.08 -0.21
N ALA A 297 -14.81 12.23 0.80
CA ALA A 297 -13.53 11.83 1.35
C ALA A 297 -13.15 10.40 0.92
N TYR A 298 -11.85 10.15 0.72
CA TYR A 298 -11.33 8.79 0.57
C TYR A 298 -11.21 8.11 1.93
N ASP A 299 -12.36 7.79 2.53
CA ASP A 299 -12.50 7.39 3.92
C ASP A 299 -12.83 5.90 4.08
N ARG A 300 -13.72 5.54 5.01
CA ARG A 300 -14.20 4.16 5.13
C ARG A 300 -15.19 3.81 4.02
N ASP A 301 -16.06 4.72 3.62
CA ASP A 301 -17.16 4.43 2.72
C ASP A 301 -16.66 4.26 1.29
N SER A 302 -15.69 5.09 0.85
CA SER A 302 -15.03 4.89 -0.46
C SER A 302 -14.32 3.53 -0.56
N ARG A 303 -13.73 3.07 0.55
CA ARG A 303 -13.10 1.74 0.62
C ARG A 303 -14.12 0.61 0.57
N LEU A 304 -15.31 0.80 1.14
CA LEU A 304 -16.39 -0.18 1.06
C LEU A 304 -16.96 -0.25 -0.35
N GLU A 305 -17.12 0.89 -1.03
CA GLU A 305 -17.52 0.96 -2.44
C GLU A 305 -16.52 0.22 -3.32
N ARG A 306 -15.21 0.52 -3.20
CA ARG A 306 -14.18 -0.18 -3.97
C ARG A 306 -14.12 -1.69 -3.68
N HIS A 307 -14.36 -2.09 -2.43
CA HIS A 307 -14.48 -3.52 -2.09
C HIS A 307 -15.67 -4.19 -2.79
N GLN A 308 -16.84 -3.54 -2.86
CA GLN A 308 -18.02 -4.05 -3.57
C GLN A 308 -17.78 -4.16 -5.08
N GLU A 309 -17.06 -3.21 -5.66
CA GLU A 309 -16.63 -3.28 -7.07
C GLU A 309 -15.71 -4.47 -7.32
N GLN A 310 -14.79 -4.76 -6.39
CA GLN A 310 -13.92 -5.93 -6.47
C GLN A 310 -14.68 -7.25 -6.28
N GLU A 311 -15.67 -7.33 -5.39
CA GLU A 311 -16.51 -8.53 -5.21
C GLU A 311 -17.21 -8.97 -6.51
N GLN A 312 -17.45 -8.02 -7.43
CA GLN A 312 -18.08 -8.28 -8.71
C GLN A 312 -17.09 -8.70 -9.81
N LYS A 313 -15.78 -8.63 -9.55
CA LYS A 313 -14.72 -8.90 -10.54
C LYS A 313 -13.86 -10.08 -10.07
N PRO A 314 -13.60 -11.07 -10.93
CA PRO A 314 -12.65 -12.13 -10.59
C PRO A 314 -11.24 -11.56 -10.48
N ILE A 315 -10.46 -12.00 -9.49
CA ILE A 315 -9.09 -11.53 -9.30
C ILE A 315 -8.08 -12.39 -10.07
N ARG A 316 -7.05 -11.77 -10.64
CA ARG A 316 -6.00 -12.44 -11.41
C ARG A 316 -4.98 -13.11 -10.47
N LEU A 317 -4.84 -14.43 -10.58
CA LEU A 317 -3.87 -15.18 -9.77
C LEU A 317 -2.44 -15.04 -10.28
N ARG A 318 -2.26 -14.71 -11.56
CA ARG A 318 -0.97 -14.45 -12.20
C ARG A 318 -0.64 -12.97 -12.11
N HIS A 319 0.65 -12.64 -11.94
CA HIS A 319 1.09 -11.25 -11.93
C HIS A 319 0.88 -10.62 -13.33
N PRO A 320 0.29 -9.43 -13.46
CA PRO A 320 -0.02 -8.78 -14.75
C PRO A 320 1.21 -8.26 -15.50
N ARG A 321 2.42 -8.49 -14.99
CA ARG A 321 3.62 -7.89 -15.56
C ARG A 321 4.16 -8.78 -16.67
N GLU A 322 4.54 -8.17 -17.77
CA GLU A 322 5.17 -8.87 -18.88
C GLU A 322 6.53 -9.47 -18.50
N VAL A 323 6.87 -10.55 -19.20
CA VAL A 323 8.12 -11.26 -19.02
C VAL A 323 9.23 -10.44 -19.65
N SER A 324 10.29 -10.17 -18.90
CA SER A 324 11.46 -9.45 -19.40
C SER A 324 12.73 -10.23 -19.06
N LEU A 325 13.25 -10.96 -20.04
CA LEU A 325 14.44 -11.81 -19.92
C LEU A 325 15.71 -10.93 -20.05
N PRO A 326 16.70 -11.08 -19.15
CA PRO A 326 17.90 -10.27 -19.12
C PRO A 326 19.01 -10.85 -20.02
N PHE A 327 18.75 -10.98 -21.33
CA PHE A 327 19.70 -11.53 -22.31
C PHE A 327 21.02 -10.73 -22.40
N ASP A 328 21.02 -9.48 -21.93
CA ASP A 328 22.21 -8.62 -21.87
C ASP A 328 23.18 -8.97 -20.72
N ARG A 329 22.85 -9.94 -19.87
CA ARG A 329 23.65 -10.32 -18.70
C ARG A 329 24.65 -11.42 -19.01
N ALA A 330 25.89 -11.20 -18.59
CA ALA A 330 26.95 -12.20 -18.61
C ALA A 330 26.52 -13.52 -17.94
N GLY A 331 26.74 -14.63 -18.64
CA GLY A 331 26.37 -15.98 -18.22
C GLY A 331 24.87 -16.29 -18.31
N PHE A 332 24.03 -15.38 -18.80
CA PHE A 332 22.62 -15.73 -19.07
C PHE A 332 22.53 -16.58 -20.34
N PRO A 333 21.69 -17.63 -20.38
CA PRO A 333 21.54 -18.47 -21.57
C PRO A 333 21.07 -17.70 -22.81
N ASP A 334 21.46 -18.18 -23.98
CA ASP A 334 21.05 -17.58 -25.24
C ASP A 334 19.53 -17.72 -25.48
N PRO A 335 18.92 -16.87 -26.32
CA PRO A 335 17.46 -16.88 -26.55
C PRO A 335 16.88 -18.22 -27.01
N ASP A 336 17.66 -19.05 -27.70
CA ASP A 336 17.26 -20.38 -28.17
C ASP A 336 17.45 -21.48 -27.12
N GLU A 337 18.24 -21.23 -26.07
CA GLU A 337 18.49 -22.18 -24.98
C GLU A 337 17.45 -22.08 -23.86
N ILE A 338 16.73 -20.96 -23.76
CA ILE A 338 15.77 -20.73 -22.67
C ILE A 338 14.33 -20.72 -23.14
N THR A 339 13.55 -21.67 -22.62
CA THR A 339 12.09 -21.68 -22.80
C THR A 339 11.40 -21.42 -21.48
N TYR A 340 10.70 -20.28 -21.40
CA TYR A 340 9.91 -19.91 -20.23
C TYR A 340 8.43 -19.86 -20.59
N ASP A 341 7.63 -20.59 -19.82
CA ASP A 341 6.18 -20.63 -19.93
C ASP A 341 5.59 -20.09 -18.62
N PRO A 342 4.99 -18.88 -18.64
CA PRO A 342 4.32 -18.34 -17.47
C PRO A 342 3.34 -19.34 -16.87
N MET A 343 2.70 -20.18 -17.68
CA MET A 343 1.69 -21.16 -17.26
C MET A 343 2.20 -22.17 -16.26
N LYS A 344 3.51 -22.44 -16.22
CA LYS A 344 4.13 -23.38 -15.28
C LYS A 344 4.33 -22.82 -13.87
N HIS A 345 4.12 -21.52 -13.64
CA HIS A 345 4.12 -20.98 -12.29
C HIS A 345 2.98 -21.59 -11.46
N THR A 346 3.30 -22.07 -10.26
CA THR A 346 2.27 -22.39 -9.27
C THR A 346 1.49 -21.12 -8.95
N VAL A 347 0.16 -21.23 -8.94
CA VAL A 347 -0.71 -20.15 -8.47
C VAL A 347 -0.54 -19.92 -6.97
N PRO A 348 -1.05 -18.77 -6.47
CA PRO A 348 -0.97 -18.49 -5.06
C PRO A 348 -1.55 -19.55 -4.12
N GLY A 349 -0.99 -19.66 -2.91
CA GLY A 349 -1.44 -20.58 -1.86
C GLY A 349 -0.92 -22.01 -2.03
N HIS A 350 0.06 -22.25 -2.91
CA HIS A 350 0.51 -23.59 -3.30
C HIS A 350 -0.62 -24.49 -3.83
N ARG A 351 -1.67 -23.88 -4.36
CA ARG A 351 -2.78 -24.61 -4.98
C ARG A 351 -2.41 -25.00 -6.41
N HIS A 352 -3.07 -26.02 -6.92
CA HIS A 352 -2.93 -26.45 -8.32
C HIS A 352 -3.95 -25.72 -9.20
N ASP A 353 -3.59 -25.46 -10.45
CA ASP A 353 -4.47 -24.83 -11.46
C ASP A 353 -5.77 -25.64 -11.70
N SER A 354 -5.78 -26.91 -11.32
CA SER A 354 -6.95 -27.81 -11.37
C SER A 354 -7.79 -27.84 -10.09
N SER A 355 -7.54 -26.95 -9.12
CA SER A 355 -8.32 -26.86 -7.89
C SER A 355 -9.69 -26.22 -8.17
N ASP A 356 -10.74 -26.68 -7.48
CA ASP A 356 -12.11 -26.13 -7.62
C ASP A 356 -12.21 -24.62 -7.30
N ASP A 357 -11.24 -24.07 -6.56
CA ASP A 357 -11.14 -22.65 -6.20
C ASP A 357 -10.43 -21.78 -7.25
N VAL A 358 -9.97 -22.42 -8.33
CA VAL A 358 -9.29 -21.79 -9.48
C VAL A 358 -10.20 -21.93 -10.69
N ALA A 359 -10.51 -20.80 -11.32
CA ALA A 359 -11.25 -20.76 -12.57
C ALA A 359 -10.36 -20.23 -13.70
N VAL A 360 -10.68 -20.57 -14.94
CA VAL A 360 -10.06 -19.97 -16.13
C VAL A 360 -11.10 -19.13 -16.84
N GLN A 361 -10.85 -17.83 -16.94
CA GLN A 361 -11.70 -16.90 -17.66
C GLN A 361 -10.87 -16.21 -18.74
N THR A 362 -11.30 -16.31 -20.01
CA THR A 362 -10.59 -15.71 -21.15
C THR A 362 -9.09 -16.08 -21.21
N GLY A 363 -8.72 -17.30 -20.78
CA GLY A 363 -7.34 -17.77 -20.73
C GLY A 363 -6.54 -17.34 -19.50
N GLU A 364 -7.10 -16.46 -18.66
CA GLU A 364 -6.49 -16.05 -17.39
C GLU A 364 -6.95 -16.94 -16.24
N VAL A 365 -6.01 -17.26 -15.36
CA VAL A 365 -6.28 -18.03 -14.14
C VAL A 365 -6.73 -17.08 -13.04
N VAL A 366 -7.96 -17.27 -12.54
CA VAL A 366 -8.65 -16.33 -11.65
C VAL A 366 -9.31 -17.04 -10.46
N THR A 367 -9.72 -16.27 -9.46
CA THR A 367 -10.56 -16.76 -8.34
C THR A 367 -11.67 -15.77 -8.00
N LYS A 368 -12.69 -16.23 -7.27
CA LYS A 368 -13.82 -15.42 -6.78
C LYS A 368 -13.52 -14.71 -5.44
N ALA A 369 -12.37 -14.96 -4.84
CA ALA A 369 -11.94 -14.24 -3.65
C ALA A 369 -11.78 -12.74 -3.97
N THR A 370 -11.95 -11.87 -2.97
CA THR A 370 -11.81 -10.42 -3.18
C THR A 370 -10.36 -9.97 -3.11
N THR A 371 -9.50 -10.75 -2.45
CA THR A 371 -8.06 -10.50 -2.37
C THR A 371 -7.26 -11.80 -2.49
N LEU A 372 -6.00 -11.70 -2.90
CA LEU A 372 -5.06 -12.83 -2.90
C LEU A 372 -4.82 -13.36 -1.49
N TYR A 373 -4.92 -12.50 -0.47
CA TYR A 373 -4.78 -12.93 0.90
C TYR A 373 -5.93 -13.85 1.34
N GLU A 374 -7.18 -13.51 1.01
CA GLU A 374 -8.35 -14.37 1.29
C GLU A 374 -8.26 -15.72 0.58
N TYR A 375 -7.70 -15.72 -0.63
CA TYR A 375 -7.46 -16.96 -1.38
C TYR A 375 -6.38 -17.84 -0.74
N MET A 376 -5.30 -17.23 -0.21
CA MET A 376 -4.18 -17.92 0.42
C MET A 376 -4.43 -18.35 1.87
N ASP A 377 -5.22 -17.60 2.64
CA ASP A 377 -5.50 -17.83 4.06
C ASP A 377 -7.01 -18.02 4.30
N THR A 378 -7.49 -19.21 3.97
CA THR A 378 -8.91 -19.59 4.11
C THR A 378 -9.37 -19.70 5.57
N HIS A 379 -8.46 -19.86 6.53
CA HIS A 379 -8.84 -19.89 7.94
C HIS A 379 -9.24 -18.51 8.48
N ARG A 380 -8.92 -17.44 7.73
CA ARG A 380 -9.39 -16.09 8.01
C ARG A 380 -10.65 -15.72 7.23
N HIS A 381 -11.26 -16.67 6.49
CA HIS A 381 -12.64 -16.52 6.03
C HIS A 381 -13.45 -16.04 7.23
N THR A 382 -14.08 -14.90 7.04
CA THR A 382 -15.13 -14.37 7.89
C THR A 382 -15.92 -15.53 8.49
N ARG A 383 -16.07 -15.55 9.82
CA ARG A 383 -17.24 -16.19 10.42
C ARG A 383 -18.42 -15.78 9.54
N SER A 384 -19.00 -16.75 8.83
CA SER A 384 -20.11 -16.49 7.94
C SER A 384 -21.16 -15.66 8.70
N PRO A 385 -21.74 -14.61 8.11
CA PRO A 385 -22.89 -13.91 8.66
C PRO A 385 -24.16 -14.74 8.42
N ASP A 386 -24.08 -16.06 8.61
CA ASP A 386 -25.29 -16.85 8.74
C ASP A 386 -25.90 -16.39 10.06
N PRO A 387 -27.10 -15.77 10.06
CA PRO A 387 -27.74 -15.38 11.29
C PRO A 387 -27.91 -16.67 12.09
N ARG A 388 -27.09 -16.83 13.13
CA ARG A 388 -27.36 -17.85 14.13
C ARG A 388 -28.78 -17.57 14.57
N THR A 389 -29.66 -18.52 14.28
CA THR A 389 -31.02 -18.57 14.80
C THR A 389 -30.97 -18.11 16.24
N GLU A 390 -31.64 -17.00 16.50
CA GLU A 390 -31.75 -16.38 17.81
C GLU A 390 -32.19 -17.45 18.80
N THR A 391 -31.21 -18.04 19.46
CA THR A 391 -31.44 -18.70 20.73
C THR A 391 -31.13 -17.63 21.75
N GLU A 392 -32.13 -16.78 22.00
CA GLU A 392 -32.20 -16.00 23.22
C GLU A 392 -32.00 -16.96 24.40
N SER A 393 -30.85 -16.89 25.05
CA SER A 393 -30.75 -16.83 26.51
C SER A 393 -29.30 -16.95 26.97
N HIS A 394 -28.87 -15.92 27.71
CA HIS A 394 -27.84 -15.96 28.74
C HIS A 394 -26.47 -16.54 28.37
N ARG A 395 -25.60 -15.73 27.73
CA ARG A 395 -24.16 -15.83 28.05
C ARG A 395 -23.24 -14.67 27.65
N VAL A 396 -23.67 -13.41 27.63
CA VAL A 396 -22.71 -12.28 27.61
C VAL A 396 -23.29 -11.05 28.33
N ASP A 397 -23.59 -11.18 29.63
CA ASP A 397 -23.88 -10.04 30.53
C ASP A 397 -22.94 -10.03 31.75
N LEU A 398 -21.76 -10.64 31.64
CA LEU A 398 -20.75 -10.64 32.70
C LEU A 398 -19.34 -10.63 32.11
N VAL A 399 -19.05 -9.58 31.34
CA VAL A 399 -17.72 -8.96 31.33
C VAL A 399 -17.93 -7.45 31.44
N ASP A 400 -18.48 -7.09 32.60
CA ASP A 400 -18.54 -5.72 33.07
C ASP A 400 -17.11 -5.26 33.39
N THR A 401 -16.61 -4.37 32.53
CA THR A 401 -16.08 -3.06 32.95
C THR A 401 -15.06 -3.05 34.11
N THR A 402 -13.82 -3.44 33.80
CA THR A 402 -12.64 -2.91 34.54
C THR A 402 -11.92 -1.79 33.77
N LEU A 403 -12.54 -1.23 32.72
CA LEU A 403 -11.97 -0.16 31.88
C LEU A 403 -12.80 1.14 31.85
N GLU A 404 -13.93 1.20 32.55
CA GLU A 404 -14.76 2.42 32.66
C GLU A 404 -14.37 3.33 33.83
N ARG A 405 -13.35 3.00 34.62
CA ARG A 405 -12.90 3.85 35.74
C ARG A 405 -11.97 5.00 35.35
N TYR A 406 -11.80 5.28 34.05
CA TYR A 406 -10.85 6.31 33.57
C TYR A 406 -11.40 7.29 32.52
N ARG A 407 -12.71 7.29 32.25
CA ARG A 407 -13.32 8.26 31.33
C ARG A 407 -14.65 8.74 31.86
N ASP A 408 -14.60 9.58 32.87
CA ASP A 408 -15.54 10.69 33.00
C ASP A 408 -15.04 11.67 34.06
N THR A 409 -14.60 12.85 33.61
CA THR A 409 -14.90 14.14 34.24
C THR A 409 -14.53 15.27 33.24
N ASP A 410 -15.58 15.98 32.78
CA ASP A 410 -15.64 17.36 32.25
C ASP A 410 -14.78 17.76 31.03
N GLY A 411 -15.28 18.47 30.01
CA GLY A 411 -16.59 19.07 29.83
C GLY A 411 -16.68 19.93 28.55
N SER A 412 -17.94 20.25 28.20
CA SER A 412 -18.45 21.39 27.42
C SER A 412 -18.34 21.44 25.88
N ARG A 413 -19.53 21.61 25.30
CA ARG A 413 -19.88 21.96 23.91
C ARG A 413 -19.77 23.47 23.66
N MET A 414 -19.33 23.89 22.48
CA MET A 414 -19.87 24.98 21.63
C MET A 414 -18.79 25.43 20.63
N TYR A 415 -19.09 25.37 19.33
CA TYR A 415 -18.94 26.45 18.33
C TYR A 415 -19.26 25.86 16.96
N LEU A 416 -20.54 25.94 16.58
CA LEU A 416 -21.02 25.67 15.23
C LEU A 416 -21.73 26.95 14.75
N ALA A 417 -20.99 27.83 14.10
CA ALA A 417 -21.52 28.94 13.31
C ALA A 417 -20.38 29.51 12.45
N ILE A 418 -20.70 29.82 11.18
CA ILE A 418 -19.86 30.51 10.17
C ILE A 418 -18.97 29.49 9.41
N ASP A 419 -19.19 29.12 8.14
CA ASP A 419 -19.30 29.95 6.93
C ASP A 419 -20.14 29.28 5.82
N ILE A 420 -21.40 29.71 5.65
CA ILE A 420 -22.30 29.27 4.56
C ILE A 420 -22.15 30.11 3.27
N ILE A 421 -21.26 31.12 3.23
CA ILE A 421 -21.31 32.15 2.18
C ILE A 421 -20.23 32.02 1.10
N THR A 422 -19.26 31.11 1.22
CA THR A 422 -18.13 31.04 0.26
C THR A 422 -18.26 29.93 -0.81
N ALA A 423 -19.35 29.16 -0.80
CA ALA A 423 -19.55 28.04 -1.73
C ALA A 423 -20.17 28.42 -3.10
N MET A 424 -20.44 29.71 -3.35
CA MET A 424 -20.96 30.16 -4.63
C MET A 424 -19.88 30.84 -5.47
N ARG A 425 -19.09 30.04 -6.20
CA ARG A 425 -18.68 30.33 -7.59
C ARG A 425 -17.78 29.22 -8.15
N VAL A 426 -18.10 28.84 -9.38
CA VAL A 426 -17.35 28.00 -10.34
C VAL A 426 -17.63 26.50 -10.27
N SER A 427 -18.63 26.06 -11.03
CA SER A 427 -18.70 24.72 -11.61
C SER A 427 -19.59 24.72 -12.86
N LEU A 428 -18.96 24.57 -14.02
CA LEU A 428 -19.54 24.11 -15.29
C LEU A 428 -18.29 23.80 -16.13
N ILE A 429 -17.89 22.55 -16.39
CA ILE A 429 -18.57 21.46 -17.11
C ILE A 429 -17.76 20.18 -16.81
N GLN A 430 -18.36 19.10 -16.25
CA GLN A 430 -18.01 17.67 -16.51
C GLN A 430 -18.67 16.57 -15.62
N THR A 431 -19.68 16.84 -14.79
CA THR A 431 -20.21 15.80 -13.84
C THR A 431 -21.73 15.57 -13.84
N GLY A 432 -22.39 15.60 -15.01
CA GLY A 432 -23.85 15.50 -15.10
C GLY A 432 -24.48 14.12 -14.80
N GLY A 433 -23.74 13.00 -14.91
CA GLY A 433 -24.34 11.66 -14.85
C GLY A 433 -24.57 11.12 -13.43
N TRP A 434 -23.59 11.28 -12.53
CA TRP A 434 -23.61 10.62 -11.22
C TRP A 434 -24.52 11.32 -10.21
N VAL A 435 -24.57 12.66 -10.23
CA VAL A 435 -25.45 13.47 -9.36
C VAL A 435 -26.93 13.13 -9.63
N TYR A 436 -27.29 12.96 -10.90
CA TYR A 436 -28.65 12.58 -11.28
C TYR A 436 -29.02 11.18 -10.77
N HIS A 437 -28.13 10.19 -10.93
CA HIS A 437 -28.38 8.84 -10.45
C HIS A 437 -28.48 8.75 -8.92
N ARG A 438 -27.66 9.51 -8.19
CA ARG A 438 -27.72 9.57 -6.72
C ARG A 438 -29.01 10.20 -6.21
N LEU A 439 -29.42 11.34 -6.78
CA LEU A 439 -30.68 12.00 -6.43
C LEU A 439 -31.90 11.11 -6.74
N GLN A 440 -31.87 10.39 -7.86
CA GLN A 440 -32.94 9.46 -8.23
C GLN A 440 -33.01 8.21 -7.33
N ARG A 441 -31.86 7.77 -6.79
CA ARG A 441 -31.79 6.67 -5.81
C ARG A 441 -32.34 7.11 -4.46
N GLU A 442 -31.88 8.25 -3.94
CA GLU A 442 -32.37 8.80 -2.67
C GLU A 442 -33.88 9.09 -2.74
N TRP A 443 -34.39 9.63 -3.86
CA TRP A 443 -35.83 9.84 -4.05
C TRP A 443 -36.63 8.53 -4.00
N ARG A 444 -36.14 7.48 -4.66
CA ARG A 444 -36.80 6.16 -4.66
C ARG A 444 -36.81 5.52 -3.28
N GLU A 445 -35.67 5.51 -2.61
CA GLU A 445 -35.51 4.89 -1.29
C GLU A 445 -36.33 5.62 -0.21
N TYR A 446 -36.41 6.96 -0.25
CA TYR A 446 -37.05 7.74 0.80
C TYR A 446 -38.56 7.97 0.62
N TRP A 447 -39.08 8.02 -0.61
CA TRP A 447 -40.49 8.38 -0.85
C TRP A 447 -41.36 7.23 -1.36
N LEU A 448 -40.81 6.29 -2.13
CA LEU A 448 -41.61 5.19 -2.69
C LEU A 448 -41.71 3.98 -1.74
N ASN A 449 -40.79 3.86 -0.77
CA ASN A 449 -40.76 2.73 0.15
C ASN A 449 -41.42 2.97 1.52
N ASN A 450 -41.90 4.18 1.84
CA ASN A 450 -42.54 4.50 3.13
C ASN A 450 -43.74 5.46 3.01
N PRO A 451 -44.90 4.98 2.51
CA PRO A 451 -46.07 5.83 2.23
C PRO A 451 -46.86 6.30 3.46
N THR A 452 -46.48 5.93 4.70
CA THR A 452 -47.31 6.15 5.90
C THR A 452 -46.75 7.14 6.94
N GLN A 453 -45.62 7.81 6.68
CA GLN A 453 -45.09 8.80 7.63
C GLN A 453 -45.57 10.23 7.34
N THR A 454 -46.14 10.88 8.35
CA THR A 454 -46.50 12.30 8.34
C THR A 454 -45.29 13.18 8.01
N ILE A 455 -45.47 14.13 7.09
CA ILE A 455 -44.42 15.01 6.58
C ILE A 455 -44.04 16.04 7.65
N SER A 456 -42.82 15.93 8.20
CA SER A 456 -42.28 16.96 9.10
C SER A 456 -41.89 18.24 8.33
N PRO A 457 -41.77 19.41 8.98
CA PRO A 457 -41.31 20.64 8.35
C PRO A 457 -39.94 20.47 7.67
N GLU A 458 -39.02 19.76 8.31
CA GLU A 458 -37.70 19.43 7.74
C GLU A 458 -37.80 18.58 6.46
N ARG A 459 -38.78 17.65 6.39
CA ARG A 459 -39.04 16.86 5.17
C ARG A 459 -39.58 17.71 4.04
N ALA A 460 -40.46 18.66 4.33
CA ALA A 460 -40.98 19.58 3.33
C ALA A 460 -39.86 20.48 2.78
N THR A 461 -38.99 21.01 3.65
CA THR A 461 -37.85 21.84 3.23
C THR A 461 -36.86 21.07 2.36
N LYS A 462 -36.52 19.82 2.74
CA LYS A 462 -35.61 18.97 1.95
C LYS A 462 -36.22 18.60 0.59
N ALA A 463 -37.52 18.32 0.54
CA ALA A 463 -38.23 18.03 -0.71
C ALA A 463 -38.28 19.23 -1.66
N ILE A 464 -38.52 20.44 -1.14
CA ILE A 464 -38.50 21.68 -1.92
C ILE A 464 -37.09 21.92 -2.48
N ALA A 465 -36.05 21.75 -1.67
CA ALA A 465 -34.67 21.88 -2.14
C ALA A 465 -34.32 20.88 -3.25
N MET A 466 -34.69 19.61 -3.08
CA MET A 466 -34.47 18.58 -4.11
C MET A 466 -35.26 18.85 -5.39
N TYR A 467 -36.49 19.33 -5.31
CA TYR A 467 -37.30 19.70 -6.47
C TYR A 467 -36.72 20.91 -7.21
N LEU A 468 -36.25 21.92 -6.48
CA LEU A 468 -35.62 23.10 -7.06
C LEU A 468 -34.32 22.73 -7.79
N ILE A 469 -33.50 21.83 -7.22
CA ILE A 469 -32.20 21.44 -7.79
C ILE A 469 -32.38 20.41 -8.93
N GLY A 470 -33.26 19.42 -8.76
CA GLY A 470 -33.39 18.30 -9.69
C GLY A 470 -34.36 18.56 -10.85
N VAL A 471 -35.31 19.48 -10.70
CA VAL A 471 -36.36 19.73 -11.70
C VAL A 471 -36.33 21.18 -12.21
N VAL A 472 -36.34 22.16 -11.30
CA VAL A 472 -36.44 23.57 -11.71
C VAL A 472 -35.13 24.09 -12.33
N PHE A 473 -33.98 23.81 -11.71
CA PHE A 473 -32.69 24.30 -12.19
C PHE A 473 -32.32 23.75 -13.59
N PRO A 474 -32.51 22.45 -13.91
CA PRO A 474 -32.29 21.95 -15.26
C PRO A 474 -33.28 22.51 -16.28
N LEU A 475 -34.55 22.69 -15.91
CA LEU A 475 -35.55 23.30 -16.80
C LEU A 475 -35.24 24.77 -17.12
N VAL A 476 -34.75 25.54 -16.15
CA VAL A 476 -34.32 26.93 -16.36
C VAL A 476 -33.10 27.00 -17.27
N ILE A 477 -32.15 26.07 -17.15
CA ILE A 477 -30.99 25.98 -18.07
C ILE A 477 -31.44 25.58 -19.48
N ILE A 478 -32.32 24.60 -19.62
CA ILE A 478 -32.82 24.14 -20.93
C ILE A 478 -33.64 25.23 -21.61
N LEU A 479 -34.53 25.93 -20.88
CA LEU A 479 -35.33 27.02 -21.42
C LEU A 479 -34.49 28.28 -21.72
N GLY A 480 -33.45 28.54 -20.93
CA GLY A 480 -32.49 29.64 -21.15
C GLY A 480 -31.52 29.41 -22.30
N LEU A 481 -31.43 28.18 -22.83
CA LEU A 481 -30.67 27.84 -24.05
C LEU A 481 -31.56 27.84 -25.32
N ILE A 482 -32.88 28.01 -25.17
CA ILE A 482 -33.88 28.02 -26.26
C ILE A 482 -34.33 29.46 -26.63
N HIS A 483 -33.85 30.48 -25.92
CA HIS A 483 -33.94 31.90 -26.26
C HIS A 483 -32.55 32.48 -26.47
#